data_AF-A0A9C9GBL2-F1
#
_entry.id   AF-A0A9C9GBL2-F1
#
_cell.length_a   1.000
_cell.length_b   1.000
_cell.length_c   1.000
_cell.angle_alpha   90.00
_cell.angle_beta   90.00
_cell.angle_gamma   90.00
#
_symmetry.space_group_name_H-M   'P 1'
#
loop_
_entity.id
_entity.type
_entity.pdbx_description
1 polymer ?
#
loop_
_entity_poly.entity_id
_entity_poly.type
_entity_poly.pdbx_seq_one_letter_code
_entity_poly.pdbx_strand_id
1 'polypeptide(L)'
;MYIVDQCRDPYGQLSKSRKTLLEQLLKRPDQRIWERARGLIIRDIPIVTLEMAVNSVRRNSDAVRLPDPFTLYRALRFAVDYEAGGLDSARGGICRK
;
A
#
# COMPACT_ATOMS: atom_id res chain seq x y z
N MET A 1 -16.11 4.00 -4.10
CA MET A 1 -15.71 2.91 -3.19
C MET A 1 -14.31 3.21 -2.67
N TYR A 2 -14.14 3.51 -1.38
CA TYR A 2 -12.87 3.96 -0.83
C TYR A 2 -11.93 2.75 -0.70
N ILE A 3 -10.74 2.78 -1.33
CA ILE A 3 -9.79 1.64 -1.34
C ILE A 3 -9.37 1.21 0.08
N VAL A 4 -9.43 2.14 1.04
CA VAL A 4 -9.15 1.91 2.47
C VAL A 4 -10.12 0.91 3.09
N ASP A 5 -11.39 0.87 2.67
CA ASP A 5 -12.38 -0.07 3.22
C ASP A 5 -12.16 -1.52 2.79
N GLN A 6 -11.37 -1.72 1.74
CA GLN A 6 -11.01 -3.06 1.24
C GLN A 6 -9.75 -3.61 1.91
N CYS A 7 -8.98 -2.75 2.59
CA CYS A 7 -7.79 -3.16 3.33
C CYS A 7 -8.18 -3.92 4.60
N ARG A 8 -7.36 -4.88 4.99
CA ARG A 8 -7.60 -5.77 6.14
C ARG A 8 -6.33 -5.92 6.96
N ASP A 9 -6.49 -6.06 8.26
CA ASP A 9 -5.42 -6.45 9.16
C ASP A 9 -5.70 -7.86 9.72
N PRO A 10 -4.78 -8.48 10.48
CA PRO A 10 -4.98 -9.85 10.99
C PRO A 10 -6.21 -10.04 11.89
N TYR A 11 -6.87 -8.95 12.30
CA TYR A 11 -8.11 -8.97 13.09
C TYR A 11 -9.37 -8.73 12.24
N GLY A 12 -9.22 -8.67 10.91
CA GLY A 12 -10.32 -8.47 9.96
C GLY A 12 -10.28 -7.08 9.32
N GLN A 13 -11.36 -6.31 9.46
CA GLN A 13 -11.41 -4.96 8.90
C GLN A 13 -10.52 -4.00 9.69
N LEU A 14 -9.88 -3.06 8.99
CA LEU A 14 -9.12 -2.01 9.65
C LEU A 14 -9.97 -1.25 10.67
N SER A 15 -9.41 -1.03 11.86
CA SER A 15 -10.04 -0.19 12.87
C SER A 15 -10.25 1.24 12.35
N LYS A 16 -11.23 1.95 12.92
CA LYS A 16 -11.56 3.34 12.53
C LYS A 16 -10.33 4.26 12.57
N SER A 17 -9.48 4.12 13.60
CA SER A 17 -8.26 4.91 13.73
C SER A 17 -7.25 4.63 12.61
N ARG A 18 -7.08 3.37 12.21
CA ARG A 18 -6.22 2.98 11.09
C ARG A 18 -6.76 3.49 9.75
N LYS A 19 -8.08 3.39 9.54
CA LYS A 19 -8.73 3.95 8.34
C LYS A 19 -8.52 5.47 8.25
N THR A 20 -8.77 6.21 9.33
CA THR A 20 -8.53 7.66 9.38
C THR A 20 -7.08 8.01 9.07
N LEU A 21 -6.12 7.23 9.57
CA LEU A 21 -4.70 7.47 9.30
C LEU A 21 -4.35 7.33 7.80
N LEU A 22 -4.88 6.29 7.15
CA LEU A 22 -4.69 6.06 5.71
C LEU A 22 -5.39 7.14 4.87
N GLU A 23 -6.59 7.56 5.26
CA GLU A 23 -7.32 8.66 4.60
C GLU A 23 -6.58 9.99 4.71
N GLN A 24 -5.99 10.29 5.87
CA GLN A 24 -5.18 11.49 6.07
C GLN A 24 -3.95 11.48 5.16
N LEU A 25 -3.25 10.34 5.07
CA LEU A 25 -2.12 10.18 4.16
C LEU A 25 -2.51 10.34 2.69
N LEU A 26 -3.65 9.78 2.27
CA LEU A 26 -4.13 9.93 0.90
C LEU A 26 -4.52 11.38 0.57
N LYS A 27 -5.03 12.15 1.53
CA LYS A 27 -5.41 13.56 1.31
C LYS A 27 -4.19 14.48 1.32
N ARG A 28 -3.29 14.29 2.29
CA ARG A 28 -2.12 15.14 2.50
C ARG A 28 -1.01 14.32 3.14
N PRO A 29 -0.10 13.72 2.35
CA PRO A 29 1.03 13.00 2.86
C PRO A 29 1.87 13.92 3.74
N ASP A 30 2.19 13.44 4.93
CA ASP A 30 3.03 14.13 5.90
C ASP A 30 4.00 13.11 6.50
N GLN A 31 5.24 13.53 6.76
CA GLN A 31 6.27 12.63 7.26
C GLN A 31 5.88 12.01 8.61
N ARG A 32 5.27 12.77 9.53
CA ARG A 32 4.89 12.25 10.85
C ARG A 32 3.76 11.23 10.73
N ILE A 33 2.81 11.47 9.83
CA ILE A 33 1.71 10.52 9.60
C ILE A 33 2.24 9.26 8.91
N TRP A 34 3.19 9.40 7.97
CA TRP A 34 3.85 8.29 7.30
C TRP A 34 4.58 7.38 8.28
N GLU A 35 5.41 7.94 9.16
CA GLU A 35 6.13 7.16 10.17
C GLU A 35 5.18 6.35 11.07
N ARG A 36 3.99 6.89 11.37
CA ARG A 36 2.96 6.17 12.14
C ARG A 36 2.25 5.09 11.34
N ALA A 37 2.10 5.28 10.03
CA ALA A 37 1.30 4.41 9.18
C ALA A 37 2.10 3.34 8.44
N ARG A 38 3.40 3.54 8.21
CA ARG A 38 4.22 2.69 7.34
C ARG A 38 4.26 1.22 7.78
N GLY A 39 4.24 1.00 9.10
CA GLY A 39 4.18 -0.34 9.70
C GLY A 39 2.77 -0.93 9.81
N LEU A 40 1.71 -0.22 9.37
CA LEU A 40 0.36 -0.76 9.39
C LEU A 40 0.25 -1.93 8.41
N ILE A 41 -0.27 -3.04 8.91
CA ILE A 41 -0.69 -4.16 8.08
C ILE A 41 -2.00 -3.74 7.39
N ILE A 42 -1.96 -3.73 6.06
CA ILE A 42 -3.10 -3.37 5.19
C ILE A 42 -3.64 -4.57 4.40
N ARG A 43 -2.96 -5.72 4.54
CA ARG A 43 -3.44 -7.05 4.16
C ARG A 43 -2.93 -8.09 5.15
N ASP A 44 -3.79 -9.01 5.58
CA ASP A 44 -3.48 -10.10 6.50
C ASP A 44 -2.85 -11.33 5.82
N ILE A 45 -3.35 -11.76 4.66
CA ILE A 45 -2.83 -12.96 3.97
C ILE A 45 -2.65 -12.72 2.45
N PRO A 46 -1.40 -12.66 1.95
CA PRO A 46 -0.16 -12.69 2.74
C PRO A 46 0.00 -11.36 3.51
N ILE A 47 0.79 -11.36 4.59
CA ILE A 47 0.99 -10.16 5.41
C ILE A 47 1.67 -9.08 4.55
N VAL A 48 0.98 -7.96 4.33
CA VAL A 48 1.51 -6.79 3.62
C VAL A 48 1.36 -5.56 4.48
N THR A 49 2.48 -4.91 4.79
CA THR A 49 2.49 -3.58 5.41
C THR A 49 2.36 -2.48 4.36
N LEU A 50 1.98 -1.28 4.80
CA LEU A 50 1.92 -0.12 3.92
C LEU A 50 3.28 0.18 3.27
N GLU A 51 4.37 0.09 4.03
CA GLU A 51 5.74 0.27 3.50
C GLU A 51 6.08 -0.76 2.43
N MET A 52 5.77 -2.04 2.66
CA MET A 52 5.98 -3.10 1.66
C MET A 52 5.19 -2.81 0.38
N ALA A 53 3.91 -2.47 0.51
CA ALA A 53 3.08 -2.16 -0.65
C ALA A 53 3.58 -0.94 -1.43
N VAL A 54 4.06 0.09 -0.72
CA VAL A 54 4.66 1.29 -1.32
C VAL A 54 5.95 0.92 -2.06
N ASN A 55 6.81 0.11 -1.45
CA ASN A 55 8.04 -0.35 -2.09
C ASN A 55 7.79 -1.22 -3.32
N SER A 56 6.72 -2.02 -3.34
CA SER A 56 6.33 -2.83 -4.51
C SER A 56 5.90 -2.01 -5.73
N VAL A 57 5.37 -0.80 -5.52
CA VAL A 57 4.87 0.06 -6.62
C VAL A 57 5.82 1.20 -6.98
N ARG A 58 6.83 1.46 -6.14
CA ARG A 58 7.85 2.49 -6.36
C ARG A 58 8.91 2.05 -7.35
N ARG A 59 9.53 3.04 -7.98
CA ARG A 59 10.79 2.87 -8.74
C ARG A 59 11.98 3.15 -7.80
N ASN A 60 13.09 2.46 -8.03
CA ASN A 60 14.29 2.50 -7.17
C ASN A 60 14.84 3.91 -6.89
N SER A 61 14.54 4.90 -7.73
CA SER A 61 14.95 6.30 -7.56
C SER A 61 14.29 7.03 -6.38
N ASP A 62 13.17 6.53 -5.85
CA ASP A 62 12.30 7.28 -4.93
C ASP A 62 12.19 6.68 -3.52
N ALA A 63 13.02 5.68 -3.19
CA ALA A 63 12.92 4.92 -1.94
C ALA A 63 13.07 5.78 -0.67
N VAL A 64 13.83 6.88 -0.73
CA VAL A 64 14.13 7.74 0.42
C VAL A 64 13.07 8.82 0.64
N ARG A 65 12.19 9.07 -0.35
CA ARG A 65 11.22 10.17 -0.30
C ARG A 65 9.89 9.72 0.32
N LEU A 66 9.12 10.66 0.86
CA LEU A 66 7.72 10.45 1.27
C LEU A 66 6.87 10.09 0.03
N PRO A 67 5.95 9.10 0.09
CA PRO A 67 5.13 8.77 -1.07
C PRO A 67 4.06 9.82 -1.29
N ASP A 68 3.92 10.23 -2.55
CA ASP A 68 2.82 11.10 -2.98
C ASP A 68 1.47 10.34 -2.88
N PRO A 69 0.33 11.06 -2.92
CA PRO A 69 -1.00 10.46 -2.80
C PRO A 69 -1.29 9.38 -3.84
N PHE A 70 -0.77 9.53 -5.07
CA PHE A 70 -1.00 8.59 -6.15
C PHE A 70 -0.21 7.30 -5.93
N THR A 71 1.05 7.40 -5.48
CA THR A 71 1.84 6.25 -5.04
C THR A 71 1.18 5.50 -3.89
N LEU A 72 0.66 6.22 -2.88
CA LEU A 72 -0.10 5.62 -1.78
C LEU A 72 -1.35 4.89 -2.26
N TYR A 73 -2.14 5.50 -3.14
CA TYR A 73 -3.32 4.86 -3.71
C TYR A 73 -2.96 3.56 -4.44
N ARG A 74 -1.90 3.59 -5.28
CA ARG A 74 -1.42 2.40 -5.99
C ARG A 74 -0.93 1.31 -5.04
N ALA A 75 -0.28 1.68 -3.93
CA ALA A 75 0.15 0.74 -2.91
C ALA A 75 -1.05 0.04 -2.24
N LEU A 76 -2.08 0.80 -1.86
CA LEU A 76 -3.31 0.22 -1.30
C LEU A 76 -4.00 -0.70 -2.31
N ARG A 77 -4.07 -0.28 -3.58
CA ARG A 77 -4.64 -1.11 -4.65
C ARG A 77 -3.85 -2.40 -4.84
N PHE A 78 -2.52 -2.30 -4.85
CA PHE A 78 -1.62 -3.45 -4.88
C PHE A 78 -1.94 -4.40 -3.72
N ALA A 79 -2.01 -3.92 -2.49
CA ALA A 79 -2.30 -4.77 -1.34
C ALA A 79 -3.66 -5.46 -1.42
N VAL A 80 -4.71 -4.79 -1.92
CA VAL A 80 -6.03 -5.39 -2.12
C VAL A 80 -6.00 -6.48 -3.18
N ASP A 81 -5.33 -6.24 -4.30
CA ASP A 81 -5.27 -7.16 -5.44
C ASP A 81 -4.17 -8.25 -5.27
N TYR A 82 -3.36 -8.20 -4.20
CA TYR A 82 -2.20 -9.07 -4.02
C TYR A 82 -2.57 -10.51 -3.60
N GLU A 83 -2.91 -11.38 -4.54
CA GLU A 83 -3.23 -12.78 -4.23
C GLU A 83 -2.00 -13.57 -3.73
N ALA A 84 -2.15 -14.29 -2.61
CA ALA A 84 -1.19 -15.30 -2.17
C ALA A 84 -1.30 -16.53 -3.09
N GLY A 85 -0.62 -16.49 -4.23
CA GLY A 85 -0.53 -17.64 -5.12
C GLY A 85 -0.38 -17.25 -6.58
N GLY A 86 0.87 -17.08 -7.02
CA GLY A 86 1.15 -16.83 -8.43
C GLY A 86 2.58 -16.38 -8.69
N LEU A 87 3.52 -17.29 -8.47
CA LEU A 87 4.86 -17.29 -9.10
C LEU A 87 4.82 -17.34 -10.64
N ASP A 88 3.70 -17.02 -11.29
CA ASP A 88 3.48 -17.06 -12.74
C ASP A 88 2.56 -15.92 -13.22
N SER A 89 2.81 -14.68 -12.79
CA SER A 89 2.33 -13.52 -13.56
C SER A 89 3.50 -12.77 -14.17
N ALA A 90 4.03 -13.42 -15.21
CA ALA A 90 4.70 -12.78 -16.33
C ALA A 90 3.86 -11.63 -16.90
N ARG A 91 3.90 -10.46 -16.25
CA ARG A 91 3.64 -9.15 -16.87
C ARG A 91 4.66 -8.13 -16.39
N GLY A 92 5.92 -8.54 -16.45
CA GLY A 92 6.99 -7.66 -16.90
C GLY A 92 6.71 -7.26 -18.34
N GLY A 93 5.77 -6.34 -18.55
CA GLY A 93 5.59 -5.62 -19.81
C GLY A 93 6.72 -4.61 -19.97
N ILE A 94 7.96 -5.11 -20.04
CA ILE A 94 9.07 -4.33 -20.57
C ILE A 94 8.82 -4.27 -22.08
N CYS A 95 8.25 -3.16 -22.54
CA CYS A 95 8.37 -2.79 -23.94
C CYS A 95 9.87 -2.69 -24.27
N ARG A 96 10.42 -3.69 -24.97
CA ARG A 96 11.67 -3.53 -25.72
C ARG A 96 11.28 -3.12 -27.14
N LYS A 97 11.73 -1.93 -27.55
CA LYS A 97 11.98 -1.63 -28.96
C LYS A 97 13.38 -2.11 -29.30
#